data_AF-A0A0F4G828-F1
#
_entry.id   AF-A0A0F4G828-F1
#
_cell.length_a   1.000
_cell.length_b   1.000
_cell.length_c   1.000
_cell.angle_alpha   90.00
_cell.angle_beta   90.00
_cell.angle_gamma   90.00
#
_symmetry.space_group_name_H-M   'P 1'
#
loop_
_entity.id
_entity.type
_entity.pdbx_description
1 polymer ?
#
loop_
_entity_poly.entity_id
_entity_poly.type
_entity_poly.pdbx_seq_one_letter_code
_entity_poly.pdbx_strand_id
1 'polypeptide(L)'
;MFSSQRVAAASLGASKAMKHTKEELTAQEKAARNKYERPPAGYEAPKGHLRVHSNIEVTGFMRGIVLQDWEFCVKPRNAANAGCRTGYWGFYVWHEGVLRKAILLLRKRCNYTHPDDDDGSEHDFGDEDADDLEDQDAIEA
;
A
#
# COMPACT_ATOMS: atom_id res chain seq x y z
N MET A 1 24.83 11.06 -60.44
CA MET A 1 25.35 10.61 -59.15
C MET A 1 24.77 11.53 -58.08
N PHE A 2 23.83 11.02 -57.28
CA PHE A 2 23.02 11.82 -56.36
C PHE A 2 23.82 12.14 -55.09
N SER A 3 23.97 13.44 -54.80
CA SER A 3 24.70 13.94 -53.63
C SER A 3 23.82 13.82 -52.37
N SER A 4 24.35 13.13 -51.37
CA SER A 4 23.69 12.78 -50.12
C SER A 4 23.51 14.00 -49.21
N GLN A 5 22.26 14.35 -48.86
CA GLN A 5 21.97 15.27 -47.76
C GLN A 5 22.17 14.55 -46.42
N ARG A 6 22.84 15.20 -45.47
CA ARG A 6 22.77 14.87 -44.05
C ARG A 6 22.39 16.13 -43.29
N VAL A 7 21.16 16.16 -42.79
CA VAL A 7 20.67 17.16 -41.83
C VAL A 7 21.16 16.73 -40.44
N ALA A 8 21.96 17.56 -39.79
CA ALA A 8 22.33 17.37 -38.39
C ALA A 8 21.24 18.00 -37.51
N ALA A 9 20.37 17.20 -36.93
CA ALA A 9 19.44 17.64 -35.90
C ALA A 9 20.20 17.73 -34.56
N ALA A 10 20.49 18.95 -34.11
CA ALA A 10 21.03 19.19 -32.78
C ALA A 10 19.93 18.94 -31.73
N SER A 11 20.15 17.95 -30.87
CA SER A 11 19.28 17.59 -29.76
C SER A 11 19.31 18.65 -28.66
N LEU A 12 18.28 19.50 -28.59
CA LEU A 12 17.99 20.35 -27.43
C LEU A 12 17.12 19.57 -26.43
N GLY A 13 17.72 18.57 -25.79
CA GLY A 13 17.12 17.85 -24.66
C GLY A 13 17.54 18.48 -23.34
N ALA A 14 17.02 19.65 -23.00
CA ALA A 14 17.17 20.21 -21.66
C ALA A 14 16.21 19.48 -20.71
N SER A 15 16.60 18.30 -20.24
CA SER A 15 15.90 17.62 -19.15
C SER A 15 16.09 18.46 -17.88
N LYS A 16 15.11 19.33 -17.61
CA LYS A 16 14.94 20.02 -16.33
C LYS A 16 14.83 18.93 -15.27
N ALA A 17 15.94 18.61 -14.61
CA ALA A 17 15.93 17.79 -13.42
C ALA A 17 15.07 18.50 -12.38
N MET A 18 13.82 18.04 -12.22
CA MET A 18 13.00 18.37 -11.07
C MET A 18 13.80 17.95 -9.84
N LYS A 19 14.46 18.91 -9.20
CA LYS A 19 14.99 18.74 -7.86
C LYS A 19 13.79 18.40 -6.99
N HIS A 20 13.69 17.13 -6.61
CA HIS A 20 12.82 16.70 -5.51
C HIS A 20 13.27 17.49 -4.29
N THR A 21 12.65 18.64 -4.04
CA THR A 21 12.77 19.36 -2.79
C THR A 21 12.24 18.41 -1.73
N LYS A 22 13.16 17.85 -0.96
CA LYS A 22 12.85 17.05 0.23
C LYS A 22 12.17 18.02 1.19
N GLU A 23 10.85 18.10 1.12
CA GLU A 23 10.06 18.96 2.01
C GLU A 23 10.52 18.67 3.44
N GLU A 24 11.09 19.68 4.09
CA GLU A 24 11.53 19.53 5.46
C GLU A 24 10.29 19.31 6.32
N LEU A 25 10.24 18.13 6.96
CA LEU A 25 9.20 17.79 7.93
C LEU A 25 9.06 18.94 8.93
N THR A 26 7.80 19.35 9.15
CA THR A 26 7.44 20.34 10.17
C THR A 26 7.93 19.89 11.55
N ALA A 27 8.10 20.84 12.49
CA ALA A 27 8.49 20.51 13.85
C ALA A 27 7.52 19.50 14.52
N GLN A 28 6.23 19.59 14.17
CA GLN A 28 5.18 18.67 14.63
C GLN A 28 5.37 17.26 14.07
N GLU A 29 5.70 17.11 12.79
CA GLU A 29 6.01 15.81 12.18
C GLU A 29 7.31 15.21 12.72
N LYS A 30 8.33 16.03 12.99
CA LYS A 30 9.58 15.59 13.63
C LYS A 30 9.30 15.05 15.05
N ALA A 31 8.48 15.75 15.84
CA ALA A 31 8.08 15.30 17.17
C ALA A 31 7.25 14.01 17.11
N ALA A 32 6.27 13.92 16.21
CA ALA A 32 5.46 12.72 15.99
C ALA A 32 6.32 11.52 15.55
N ARG A 33 7.35 11.76 14.73
CA ARG A 33 8.27 10.73 14.26
C ARG A 33 9.17 10.16 15.38
N ASN A 34 9.57 10.99 16.35
CA ASN A 34 10.39 10.57 17.48
C ASN A 34 9.61 9.76 18.53
N LYS A 35 8.28 9.77 18.49
CA LYS A 35 7.43 8.98 19.38
C LYS A 35 7.55 7.47 19.12
N TYR A 36 7.87 7.08 17.89
CA TYR A 36 7.86 5.68 17.48
C TYR A 36 9.23 5.04 17.60
N GLU A 37 9.26 3.83 18.17
CA GLU A 37 10.44 2.98 18.17
C GLU A 37 10.85 2.64 16.74
N ARG A 38 12.16 2.55 16.51
CA ARG A 38 12.77 2.17 15.24
C ARG A 38 13.71 1.00 15.46
N PRO A 39 13.88 0.12 14.44
CA PRO A 39 14.90 -0.91 14.49
C PRO A 39 16.28 -0.26 14.72
N PRO A 40 17.20 -0.96 15.42
CA PRO A 40 18.57 -0.50 15.58
C PRO A 40 19.22 -0.17 14.23
N ALA A 41 20.10 0.82 14.20
CA ALA A 41 20.80 1.20 12.97
C ALA A 41 21.59 0.01 12.43
N GLY A 42 21.42 -0.30 11.14
CA GLY A 42 22.06 -1.45 10.50
C GLY A 42 21.44 -2.81 10.83
N TYR A 43 20.32 -2.85 11.55
CA TYR A 43 19.63 -4.12 11.82
C TYR A 43 19.06 -4.75 10.55
N GLU A 44 19.47 -5.99 10.28
CA GLU A 44 18.93 -6.82 9.21
C GLU A 44 17.94 -7.84 9.76
N ALA A 45 16.65 -7.57 9.57
CA ALA A 45 15.61 -8.50 9.97
C ALA A 45 15.67 -9.82 9.17
N PRO A 46 15.29 -10.95 9.78
CA PRO A 46 15.16 -12.23 9.09
C PRO A 46 14.27 -12.15 7.84
N LYS A 47 14.51 -13.06 6.89
CA LYS A 47 13.73 -13.14 5.65
C LYS A 47 12.24 -13.41 5.94
N GLY A 48 11.41 -12.93 5.02
CA GLY A 48 9.95 -13.03 5.10
C GLY A 48 9.31 -11.82 5.78
N HIS A 49 8.04 -11.59 5.46
CA HIS A 49 7.24 -10.55 6.06
C HIS A 49 6.06 -11.17 6.80
N LEU A 50 5.80 -10.68 8.01
CA LEU A 50 4.57 -10.97 8.73
C LEU A 50 3.44 -10.08 8.20
N ARG A 51 2.22 -10.62 8.16
CA ARG A 51 1.02 -9.83 7.84
C ARG A 51 0.31 -9.50 9.14
N VAL A 52 0.14 -8.22 9.41
CA VAL A 52 -0.37 -7.74 10.69
C VAL A 52 -1.42 -6.66 10.50
N HIS A 53 -2.29 -6.53 11.49
CA HIS A 53 -3.23 -5.43 11.63
C HIS A 53 -2.82 -4.56 12.81
N SER A 54 -3.07 -3.25 12.72
CA SER A 54 -2.86 -2.31 13.81
C SER A 54 -3.88 -1.19 13.70
N ASN A 55 -4.24 -0.58 14.84
CA ASN A 55 -5.14 0.57 14.88
C ASN A 55 -4.45 1.90 14.53
N ILE A 56 -3.14 1.86 14.28
CA ILE A 56 -2.34 3.02 13.96
C ILE A 56 -2.78 3.68 12.66
N GLU A 57 -2.84 5.02 12.67
CA GLU A 57 -3.10 5.79 11.46
C GLU A 57 -1.77 5.99 10.71
N VAL A 58 -1.71 5.50 9.47
CA VAL A 58 -0.47 5.52 8.69
C VAL A 58 -0.29 6.86 7.99
N THR A 59 0.78 7.57 8.36
CA THR A 59 1.24 8.76 7.64
C THR A 59 2.52 8.46 6.85
N GLY A 60 2.89 9.35 5.92
CA GLY A 60 4.04 9.13 5.03
C GLY A 60 5.40 8.93 5.73
N PHE A 61 5.58 9.47 6.94
CA PHE A 61 6.85 9.42 7.69
C PHE A 61 7.03 8.17 8.57
N MET A 62 6.02 7.30 8.64
CA MET A 62 5.96 6.15 9.56
C MET A 62 6.63 4.89 9.02
N ARG A 63 7.19 4.95 7.80
CA ARG A 63 8.03 3.85 7.32
C ARG A 63 9.26 3.67 8.21
N GLY A 64 9.56 2.42 8.53
CA GLY A 64 10.68 2.02 9.36
C GLY A 64 10.43 2.08 10.86
N ILE A 65 9.18 2.14 11.31
CA ILE A 65 8.85 2.05 12.74
C ILE A 65 8.57 0.62 13.18
N VAL A 66 8.73 0.38 14.47
CA VAL A 66 8.26 -0.81 15.16
C VAL A 66 6.83 -0.57 15.65
N LEU A 67 5.90 -1.42 15.24
CA LEU A 67 4.52 -1.39 15.71
C LEU A 67 4.46 -1.99 17.12
N GLN A 68 3.85 -1.26 18.05
CA GLN A 68 3.67 -1.68 19.44
C GLN A 68 2.39 -2.50 19.60
N ASP A 69 1.25 -1.93 19.17
CA ASP A 69 -0.04 -2.61 19.20
C ASP A 69 -0.36 -3.19 17.82
N TRP A 70 -0.31 -4.51 17.70
CA TRP A 70 -0.62 -5.21 16.46
C TRP A 70 -1.14 -6.62 16.74
N GLU A 71 -1.84 -7.17 15.75
CA GLU A 71 -2.32 -8.56 15.76
C GLU A 71 -2.01 -9.25 14.43
N PHE A 72 -1.90 -10.58 14.47
CA PHE A 72 -1.68 -11.36 13.26
C PHE A 72 -2.89 -11.36 12.34
N CYS A 73 -2.63 -11.23 11.05
CA CYS A 73 -3.63 -11.58 10.05
C CYS A 73 -3.69 -13.10 9.90
N VAL A 74 -4.75 -13.71 10.44
CA VAL A 74 -4.98 -15.16 10.33
C VAL A 74 -5.48 -15.58 8.94
N LYS A 75 -5.98 -14.63 8.15
CA LYS A 75 -6.55 -14.91 6.83
C LYS A 75 -5.50 -15.53 5.89
N PRO A 76 -5.73 -16.74 5.34
CA PRO A 76 -4.90 -17.31 4.29
C PRO A 76 -4.84 -16.40 3.06
N ARG A 77 -3.68 -16.38 2.39
CA ARG A 77 -3.46 -15.51 1.22
C ARG A 77 -4.38 -15.85 0.03
N ASN A 78 -4.81 -17.11 -0.03
CA ASN A 78 -5.61 -17.65 -1.13
C ASN A 78 -7.12 -17.60 -0.86
N ALA A 79 -7.55 -17.16 0.34
CA ALA A 79 -8.97 -17.07 0.69
C ALA A 79 -9.65 -15.84 0.05
N ALA A 80 -10.95 -15.97 -0.27
CA ALA A 80 -11.78 -14.95 -0.92
C ALA A 80 -11.69 -13.57 -0.23
N ASN A 81 -11.82 -12.48 -1.00
CA ASN A 81 -11.49 -11.13 -0.54
C ASN A 81 -12.33 -10.70 0.68
N ALA A 82 -11.65 -10.35 1.76
CA ALA A 82 -12.24 -9.93 3.04
C ALA A 82 -11.42 -8.75 3.61
N GLY A 83 -11.02 -7.83 2.73
CA GLY A 83 -10.27 -6.62 3.11
C GLY A 83 -8.81 -6.78 3.57
N CYS A 84 -8.29 -8.01 3.74
CA CYS A 84 -6.95 -8.25 4.28
C CYS A 84 -5.85 -8.50 3.21
N ARG A 85 -6.09 -8.18 1.94
CA ARG A 85 -5.16 -8.51 0.82
C ARG A 85 -4.06 -7.46 0.62
N THR A 86 -4.38 -6.19 0.85
CA THR A 86 -3.49 -5.05 0.58
C THR A 86 -2.99 -4.44 1.88
N GLY A 87 -1.78 -3.88 1.86
CA GLY A 87 -1.18 -3.25 3.02
C GLY A 87 0.05 -2.40 2.67
N TYR A 88 0.51 -1.68 3.69
CA TYR A 88 1.69 -0.84 3.65
C TYR A 88 2.94 -1.63 4.06
N TRP A 89 4.02 -1.44 3.33
CA TRP A 89 5.31 -2.09 3.58
C TRP A 89 6.22 -1.22 4.43
N GLY A 90 7.25 -1.85 5.02
CA GLY A 90 8.32 -1.17 5.73
C GLY A 90 8.06 -0.97 7.21
N PHE A 91 7.22 -1.79 7.82
CA PHE A 91 7.02 -1.82 9.27
C PHE A 91 7.80 -2.96 9.90
N TYR A 92 8.00 -2.88 11.21
CA TYR A 92 8.65 -3.92 12.01
C TYR A 92 7.76 -4.30 13.20
N VAL A 93 7.90 -5.53 13.68
CA VAL A 93 7.19 -6.03 14.86
C VAL A 93 8.11 -6.95 15.67
N TRP A 94 8.00 -6.88 16.99
CA TRP A 94 8.63 -7.85 17.89
C TRP A 94 7.78 -9.12 17.93
N HIS A 95 8.29 -10.23 17.39
CA HIS A 95 7.63 -11.53 17.43
C HIS A 95 8.58 -12.57 18.01
N GLU A 96 8.17 -13.25 19.08
CA GLU A 96 8.98 -14.28 19.75
C GLU A 96 10.40 -13.79 20.12
N GLY A 97 10.50 -12.52 20.56
CA GLY A 97 11.79 -11.91 20.90
C GLY A 97 12.65 -11.50 19.71
N VAL A 98 12.16 -11.63 18.47
CA VAL A 98 12.88 -11.26 17.25
C VAL A 98 12.15 -10.14 16.52
N LEU A 99 12.89 -9.11 16.11
CA LEU A 99 12.34 -8.01 15.33
C LEU A 99 12.22 -8.45 13.85
N ARG A 100 10.99 -8.56 13.35
CA ARG A 100 10.70 -9.03 11.98
C ARG A 100 10.08 -7.93 11.13
N LYS A 101 10.28 -8.01 9.81
CA LYS A 101 9.59 -7.14 8.86
C LYS A 101 8.10 -7.49 8.81
N ALA A 102 7.27 -6.47 8.69
CA ALA A 102 5.83 -6.59 8.64
C ALA A 102 5.23 -5.80 7.47
N ILE A 103 4.10 -6.33 6.97
CA ILE A 103 3.16 -5.65 6.10
C ILE A 103 1.96 -5.28 6.97
N LEU A 104 1.73 -3.99 7.14
CA LEU A 104 0.57 -3.46 7.86
C LEU A 104 -0.63 -3.45 6.91
N LEU A 105 -1.62 -4.28 7.17
CA LEU A 105 -2.81 -4.38 6.34
C LEU A 105 -3.74 -3.17 6.51
N LEU A 106 -4.48 -2.82 5.45
CA LEU A 106 -5.36 -1.66 5.45
C LEU A 106 -6.49 -1.76 6.47
N ARG A 107 -7.04 -2.96 6.66
CA ARG A 107 -8.00 -3.23 7.73
C ARG A 107 -7.30 -3.15 9.07
N LYS A 108 -7.92 -2.47 10.04
CA LYS A 108 -7.40 -2.37 11.41
C LYS A 108 -7.53 -3.66 12.22
N ARG A 109 -8.43 -4.58 11.80
CA ARG A 109 -8.61 -5.89 12.41
C ARG A 109 -8.87 -7.00 11.39
N CYS A 110 -8.50 -8.22 11.75
CA CYS A 110 -8.87 -9.41 10.97
C CYS A 110 -10.26 -9.91 11.39
N ASN A 111 -11.21 -9.94 10.47
CA ASN A 111 -12.55 -10.50 10.68
C ASN A 111 -12.79 -11.75 9.82
N TYR A 112 -11.72 -12.46 9.46
CA TYR A 112 -11.83 -13.69 8.69
C TYR A 112 -12.31 -14.82 9.61
N THR A 113 -13.57 -15.19 9.47
CA THR A 113 -14.13 -16.45 9.91
C THR A 113 -13.80 -17.51 8.86
N HIS A 114 -13.46 -18.74 9.27
CA HIS A 114 -13.29 -19.81 8.29
C HIS A 114 -14.65 -20.03 7.61
N PRO A 115 -14.72 -20.30 6.30
CA PRO A 115 -15.99 -20.62 5.64
C PRO A 115 -16.67 -21.88 6.22
N ASP A 116 -15.96 -22.68 7.03
CA ASP A 116 -16.56 -23.80 7.79
C ASP A 116 -17.14 -23.36 9.15
N ASP A 117 -16.86 -22.13 9.59
CA ASP A 117 -17.44 -21.51 10.78
C ASP A 117 -18.63 -20.59 10.45
N ASP A 118 -18.95 -20.42 9.16
CA ASP A 118 -20.08 -19.63 8.67
C ASP A 118 -21.25 -20.56 8.33
N ASP A 119 -21.94 -21.03 9.39
CA ASP A 119 -23.28 -21.60 9.28
C ASP A 119 -24.27 -20.46 8.99
N GLY A 120 -24.41 -20.13 7.71
CA GLY A 120 -25.50 -19.33 7.19
C GLY A 120 -25.37 -17.82 7.33
N SER A 121 -24.80 -17.16 6.31
CA SER A 121 -25.46 -15.98 5.77
C SER A 121 -25.20 -15.85 4.26
N GLU A 122 -26.26 -16.15 3.53
CA GLU A 122 -26.59 -15.64 2.19
C GLU A 122 -25.80 -14.38 1.76
N HIS A 123 -24.91 -14.56 0.80
CA HIS A 123 -24.44 -13.45 -0.03
C HIS A 123 -25.51 -13.11 -1.06
N ASP A 124 -26.51 -12.32 -0.65
CA ASP A 124 -27.26 -11.46 -1.57
C ASP A 124 -26.47 -10.16 -1.74
N PHE A 125 -25.49 -10.17 -2.65
CA PHE A 125 -25.03 -8.92 -3.22
C PHE A 125 -25.94 -8.64 -4.41
N GLY A 126 -27.08 -8.01 -4.12
CA GLY A 126 -27.90 -7.34 -5.11
C GLY A 126 -27.03 -6.40 -5.94
N ASP A 127 -26.78 -6.85 -7.16
CA ASP A 127 -26.27 -6.05 -8.26
C ASP A 127 -27.40 -5.12 -8.70
N GLU A 128 -27.66 -4.07 -7.90
CA GLU A 128 -28.46 -2.93 -8.34
C GLU A 128 -27.52 -2.01 -9.12
N ASP A 129 -27.32 -2.36 -10.40
CA ASP A 129 -26.93 -1.46 -11.47
C ASP A 129 -27.96 -0.32 -11.53
N ALA A 130 -27.65 0.77 -10.84
CA ALA A 130 -28.36 2.03 -10.94
C ALA A 130 -27.42 3.05 -11.56
N ASP A 131 -27.49 3.21 -12.88
CA ASP A 131 -27.15 4.43 -13.61
C ASP A 131 -27.97 4.47 -14.92
N ASP A 132 -29.20 4.96 -14.76
CA ASP A 132 -30.06 5.52 -15.80
C ASP A 132 -29.39 6.76 -16.40
N LEU A 133 -29.05 6.75 -17.70
CA LEU A 133 -29.00 7.95 -18.54
C LEU A 133 -29.27 7.60 -20.02
N GLU A 134 -30.43 8.07 -20.48
CA GLU A 134 -30.81 8.28 -21.87
C GLU A 134 -29.70 8.96 -22.68
N ASP A 135 -29.39 8.43 -23.87
CA ASP A 135 -29.09 9.28 -25.02
C ASP A 135 -29.52 8.55 -26.31
N GLN A 136 -30.68 8.95 -26.80
CA GLN A 136 -31.10 8.74 -28.17
C GLN A 136 -30.18 9.58 -29.06
N ASP A 137 -29.40 8.96 -29.93
CA ASP A 137 -29.22 9.58 -31.23
C ASP A 137 -29.07 8.54 -32.34
N ALA A 138 -29.93 8.71 -33.32
CA ALA A 138 -30.12 7.85 -34.47
C ALA A 138 -29.09 8.20 -35.53
N ILE A 139 -28.40 7.19 -36.05
CA ILE A 139 -27.90 7.23 -37.43
C ILE A 139 -28.18 5.88 -38.09
N GLU A 140 -29.25 5.87 -38.88
CA GLU A 140 -29.44 4.89 -39.96
C GLU A 140 -28.41 5.12 -41.08
N ALA A 141 -28.30 4.09 -41.91
CA ALA A 141 -27.35 3.84 -43.00
C ALA A 141 -27.19 4.95 -44.06
#